data_AF-A0A7Y1UG59-F1
#
_entry.id   AF-A0A7Y1UG59-F1
#
_cell.length_a   1.000
_cell.length_b   1.000
_cell.length_c   1.000
_cell.angle_alpha   90.00
_cell.angle_beta   90.00
_cell.angle_gamma   90.00
#
_symmetry.space_group_name_H-M   'P 1'
#
loop_
_entity.id
_entity.type
_entity.pdbx_description
1 polymer ?
#
loop_
_entity_poly.entity_id
_entity_poly.type
_entity_poly.pdbx_seq_one_letter_code
_entity_poly.pdbx_strand_id
1 'polypeptide(L)'
;MKRFHHLFRPVVIGLAAFAAWSPGSGLRAEDHWPQFRGPTGRGHSTAKGVPLKWNAASVAWKTKLKGEGQSSPVNWGDRLFLTSASGDGRQRHVICVDRTSGDVLWERTVACDGPEHPHRMNSFATPTCATDGKHVVAFFGPGGIHCFDLEGEKKWSRDLGDFPGPWGVAASPVIVGNKVIQNCDAEGPSSLVALDLDSGEPMWTTEREPKPRGGWSTPILIDAGGRRELVLNGEFGVRGYDPETGKELWFCKGFNGRGAPVPEFANGLLHVVNGKPGDTYAVKPGGTGNVTDSRMVWHTKRRGGRDLPSPVVVDGFLLVVSMSGTASCYDARTGKLHYEEKLGVKGEFAASPLVVDGHILIQNVYGGATVVIKPGKKLEIVSINELGADVSEIFRATLAPVRGEIFARSLSTLYCIRP
;
A
#
# COMPACT_ATOMS: atom_id res chain seq x y z
N MET A 1 -55.40 60.30 49.54
CA MET A 1 -56.48 59.69 48.70
C MET A 1 -56.10 59.83 47.23
N LYS A 2 -55.77 58.73 46.55
CA LYS A 2 -56.16 58.41 45.16
C LYS A 2 -55.57 57.05 44.78
N ARG A 3 -56.44 56.23 44.18
CA ARG A 3 -56.33 54.78 43.97
C ARG A 3 -55.53 54.43 42.71
N PHE A 4 -54.88 53.26 42.78
CA PHE A 4 -54.54 52.28 41.74
C PHE A 4 -55.03 52.53 40.31
N HIS A 5 -54.16 52.27 39.33
CA HIS A 5 -54.44 51.46 38.14
C HIS A 5 -53.14 50.73 37.73
N HIS A 6 -53.09 49.40 37.94
CA HIS A 6 -52.05 48.54 37.38
C HIS A 6 -52.41 48.19 35.94
N LEU A 7 -51.55 48.55 34.99
CA LEU A 7 -51.60 48.09 33.60
C LEU A 7 -50.68 46.87 33.45
N PHE A 8 -51.28 45.69 33.25
CA PHE A 8 -50.59 44.48 32.80
C PHE A 8 -50.12 44.68 31.35
N ARG A 9 -48.82 44.57 31.10
CA ARG A 9 -48.25 44.35 29.77
C ARG A 9 -47.83 42.88 29.65
N PRO A 10 -48.25 42.15 28.61
CA PRO A 10 -47.77 40.79 28.39
C PRO A 10 -46.33 40.85 27.85
N VAL A 11 -45.43 40.13 28.51
CA VAL A 11 -44.09 39.86 27.98
C VAL A 11 -44.23 38.73 26.96
N VAL A 12 -44.10 39.09 25.68
CA VAL A 12 -43.95 38.11 24.60
C VAL A 12 -42.53 37.55 24.70
N ILE A 13 -42.40 36.33 25.22
CA ILE A 13 -41.15 35.57 25.19
C ILE A 13 -40.99 35.07 23.74
N GLY A 14 -40.17 35.76 22.96
CA GLY A 14 -39.74 35.26 21.65
C GLY A 14 -38.90 34.01 21.83
N LEU A 15 -39.41 32.85 21.40
CA LEU A 15 -38.58 31.66 21.21
C LEU A 15 -37.58 31.97 20.09
N ALA A 16 -36.33 32.25 20.47
CA ALA A 16 -35.21 32.17 19.55
C ALA A 16 -35.02 30.70 19.17
N ALA A 17 -35.44 30.33 17.96
CA ALA A 17 -35.12 29.05 17.37
C ALA A 17 -33.60 28.99 17.18
N PHE A 18 -32.91 28.33 18.13
CA PHE A 18 -31.56 27.85 17.89
C PHE A 18 -31.66 26.77 16.82
N ALA A 19 -31.40 27.16 15.56
CA ALA A 19 -31.11 26.21 14.50
C ALA A 19 -29.87 25.43 14.95
N ALA A 20 -30.10 24.23 15.47
CA ALA A 20 -29.05 23.27 15.72
C ALA A 20 -28.40 22.97 14.37
N TRP A 21 -27.24 23.59 14.14
CA TRP A 21 -26.39 23.26 13.03
C TRP A 21 -25.83 21.87 13.34
N SER A 22 -26.54 20.82 12.92
CA SER A 22 -25.97 19.49 12.83
C SER A 22 -24.78 19.62 11.89
N PRO A 23 -23.53 19.35 12.33
CA PRO A 23 -22.47 19.16 11.37
C PRO A 23 -22.91 17.95 10.54
N GLY A 24 -23.29 18.21 9.29
CA GLY A 24 -23.53 17.15 8.33
C GLY A 24 -22.31 16.25 8.39
N SER A 25 -22.51 15.01 8.81
CA SER A 25 -21.53 13.95 8.69
C SER A 25 -21.33 13.71 7.19
N GLY A 26 -20.55 14.60 6.57
CA GLY A 26 -20.03 14.39 5.25
C GLY A 26 -19.26 13.08 5.30
N LEU A 27 -19.74 12.11 4.53
CA LEU A 27 -19.04 10.90 4.19
C LEU A 27 -17.65 11.31 3.69
N ARG A 28 -16.61 11.21 4.54
CA ARG A 28 -15.24 11.48 4.09
C ARG A 28 -14.81 10.29 3.27
N ALA A 29 -14.96 10.41 1.96
CA ALA A 29 -14.26 9.52 1.05
C ALA A 29 -12.75 9.82 1.17
N GLU A 30 -11.92 8.80 1.00
CA GLU A 30 -10.46 8.97 1.04
C GLU A 30 -10.06 9.99 -0.04
N ASP A 31 -9.53 11.13 0.39
CA ASP A 31 -9.25 12.27 -0.50
C ASP A 31 -8.00 12.04 -1.34
N HIS A 32 -7.05 11.25 -0.83
CA HIS A 32 -5.75 11.00 -1.43
C HIS A 32 -5.28 9.57 -1.16
N TRP A 33 -4.61 8.96 -2.14
CA TRP A 33 -3.98 7.63 -2.01
C TRP A 33 -2.51 7.73 -2.42
N PRO A 34 -1.66 8.38 -1.59
CA PRO A 34 -0.41 8.98 -2.05
C PRO A 34 0.74 8.01 -2.33
N GLN A 35 0.64 6.74 -1.94
CA GLN A 35 1.75 5.79 -2.02
C GLN A 35 1.22 4.34 -2.07
N PHE A 36 2.13 3.38 -2.22
CA PHE A 36 1.78 1.96 -2.17
C PHE A 36 0.96 1.64 -0.92
N ARG A 37 -0.21 1.00 -1.10
CA ARG A 37 -1.15 0.65 -0.02
C ARG A 37 -1.65 1.87 0.80
N GLY A 38 -1.68 3.05 0.19
CA GLY A 38 -2.43 4.21 0.68
C GLY A 38 -1.74 5.06 1.75
N PRO A 39 -2.47 5.98 2.39
CA PRO A 39 -1.91 7.03 3.25
C PRO A 39 -0.98 6.54 4.37
N THR A 40 -1.22 5.32 4.88
CA THR A 40 -0.39 4.72 5.94
C THR A 40 0.48 3.57 5.46
N GLY A 41 0.48 3.22 4.17
CA GLY A 41 1.23 2.07 3.62
C GLY A 41 0.71 0.69 4.02
N ARG A 42 -0.46 0.63 4.68
CA ARG A 42 -1.03 -0.59 5.29
C ARG A 42 -2.24 -1.16 4.56
N GLY A 43 -2.74 -0.45 3.55
CA GLY A 43 -3.86 -0.90 2.73
C GLY A 43 -5.19 -0.69 3.43
N HIS A 44 -5.33 0.34 4.26
CA HIS A 44 -6.58 0.74 4.89
C HIS A 44 -7.08 2.04 4.29
N SER A 45 -8.33 2.03 3.85
CA SER A 45 -9.03 3.22 3.36
C SER A 45 -10.11 3.62 4.34
N THR A 46 -10.19 4.92 4.59
CA THR A 46 -11.28 5.52 5.37
C THR A 46 -12.51 5.82 4.51
N ALA A 47 -12.42 5.60 3.20
CA ALA A 47 -13.49 5.91 2.26
C ALA A 47 -14.78 5.16 2.60
N LYS A 48 -15.90 5.87 2.42
CA LYS A 48 -17.26 5.34 2.54
C LYS A 48 -17.94 5.29 1.18
N GLY A 49 -18.89 4.37 1.02
CA GLY A 49 -19.65 4.22 -0.24
C GLY A 49 -18.83 3.68 -1.41
N VAL A 50 -17.65 3.11 -1.15
CA VAL A 50 -16.86 2.39 -2.15
C VAL A 50 -17.61 1.11 -2.54
N PRO A 51 -17.75 0.77 -3.84
CA PRO A 51 -18.52 -0.39 -4.25
C PRO A 51 -17.95 -1.68 -3.68
N LEU A 52 -18.80 -2.48 -3.04
CA LEU A 52 -18.49 -3.84 -2.59
C LEU A 52 -19.06 -4.89 -3.55
N LYS A 53 -19.84 -4.48 -4.55
CA LYS A 53 -20.38 -5.31 -5.62
C LYS A 53 -20.28 -4.53 -6.93
N TRP A 54 -19.71 -5.12 -7.95
CA TRP A 54 -19.58 -4.53 -9.29
C TRP A 54 -19.44 -5.62 -10.35
N ASN A 55 -19.61 -5.23 -11.61
CA ASN A 55 -19.39 -6.08 -12.77
C ASN A 55 -18.79 -5.26 -13.93
N ALA A 56 -18.71 -5.84 -15.12
CA ALA A 56 -18.17 -5.16 -16.30
C ALA A 56 -18.88 -3.84 -16.65
N ALA A 57 -20.18 -3.70 -16.34
CA ALA A 57 -20.94 -2.47 -16.59
C ALA A 57 -20.64 -1.35 -15.58
N SER A 58 -20.04 -1.67 -14.43
CA SER A 58 -19.57 -0.69 -13.44
C SER A 58 -18.25 -0.02 -13.83
N VAL A 59 -17.58 -0.50 -14.89
CA VAL A 59 -16.34 0.11 -15.39
C VAL A 59 -16.68 1.40 -16.13
N ALA A 60 -16.36 2.54 -15.50
CA ALA A 60 -16.69 3.86 -16.01
C ALA A 60 -15.79 4.27 -17.19
N TRP A 61 -14.51 3.94 -17.12
CA TRP A 61 -13.55 4.15 -18.20
C TRP A 61 -12.38 3.18 -18.08
N LYS A 62 -11.66 3.02 -19.21
CA LYS A 62 -10.41 2.26 -19.31
C LYS A 62 -9.38 3.10 -20.06
N THR A 63 -8.15 3.13 -19.56
CA THR A 63 -7.04 3.86 -20.19
C THR A 63 -5.92 2.88 -20.51
N LYS A 64 -5.57 2.76 -21.80
CA LYS A 64 -4.36 2.06 -22.20
C LYS A 64 -3.16 2.89 -21.80
N LEU A 65 -2.25 2.32 -21.01
CA LEU A 65 -1.02 2.99 -20.62
C LEU A 65 0.12 2.58 -21.55
N LYS A 66 1.05 3.49 -21.77
CA LYS A 66 2.29 3.22 -22.49
C LYS A 66 3.13 2.18 -21.73
N GLY A 67 3.58 1.15 -22.44
CA GLY A 67 4.38 0.07 -21.85
C GLY A 67 3.61 -0.81 -20.87
N GLU A 68 4.35 -1.56 -20.08
CA GLU A 68 3.82 -2.49 -19.08
C GLU A 68 4.38 -2.20 -17.69
N GLY A 69 3.60 -2.49 -16.64
CA GLY A 69 4.01 -2.28 -15.26
C GLY A 69 2.98 -2.82 -14.28
N GLN A 70 3.36 -2.92 -13.02
CA GLN A 70 2.49 -3.48 -11.97
C GLN A 70 2.45 -2.62 -10.71
N SER A 71 2.84 -1.35 -10.81
CA SER A 71 2.60 -0.36 -9.76
C SER A 71 1.11 -0.23 -9.46
N SER A 72 0.81 0.05 -8.20
CA SER A 72 -0.55 0.39 -7.80
C SER A 72 -0.86 1.84 -8.18
N PRO A 73 -2.10 2.19 -8.55
CA PRO A 73 -2.45 3.57 -8.79
C PRO A 73 -2.24 4.43 -7.53
N VAL A 74 -1.59 5.57 -7.70
CA VAL A 74 -1.42 6.59 -6.66
C VAL A 74 -2.29 7.78 -7.00
N ASN A 75 -2.91 8.42 -6.01
CA ASN A 75 -3.81 9.54 -6.24
C ASN A 75 -3.43 10.77 -5.41
N TRP A 76 -3.53 11.93 -6.06
CA TRP A 76 -3.66 13.21 -5.38
C TRP A 76 -4.65 14.13 -6.11
N GLY A 77 -5.79 14.43 -5.47
CA GLY A 77 -6.82 15.26 -6.09
C GLY A 77 -7.43 14.56 -7.30
N ASP A 78 -7.38 15.23 -8.46
CA ASP A 78 -7.90 14.67 -9.71
C ASP A 78 -6.82 13.99 -10.56
N ARG A 79 -5.61 13.82 -10.03
CA ARG A 79 -4.50 13.15 -10.72
C ARG A 79 -4.29 11.73 -10.19
N LEU A 80 -4.07 10.80 -11.11
CA LEU A 80 -3.59 9.45 -10.84
C LEU A 80 -2.17 9.31 -11.39
N PHE A 81 -1.27 8.70 -10.64
CA PHE A 81 0.12 8.47 -11.03
C PHE A 81 0.45 6.99 -11.04
N LEU A 82 1.13 6.55 -12.11
CA LEU A 82 1.55 5.16 -12.30
C LEU A 82 2.97 5.10 -12.88
N THR A 83 3.59 3.94 -12.74
CA THR A 83 4.88 3.61 -13.37
C THR A 83 4.71 2.45 -14.37
N SER A 84 5.42 2.53 -15.49
CA SER A 84 5.47 1.47 -16.51
C SER A 84 6.82 1.46 -17.22
N ALA A 85 7.06 0.51 -18.12
CA ALA A 85 8.27 0.44 -18.93
C ALA A 85 8.02 -0.21 -20.29
N SER A 86 8.92 0.03 -21.24
CA SER A 86 9.01 -0.74 -22.48
C SER A 86 9.36 -2.20 -22.19
N GLY A 87 9.02 -3.11 -23.10
CA GLY A 87 9.27 -4.54 -22.93
C GLY A 87 10.75 -4.91 -22.81
N ASP A 88 11.65 -4.07 -23.33
CA ASP A 88 13.11 -4.22 -23.20
C ASP A 88 13.70 -3.45 -21.98
N GLY A 89 12.87 -2.76 -21.19
CA GLY A 89 13.27 -2.01 -20.01
C GLY A 89 14.10 -0.75 -20.25
N ARG A 90 14.40 -0.42 -21.51
CA ARG A 90 15.21 0.75 -21.89
C ARG A 90 14.50 2.08 -21.71
N GLN A 91 13.17 2.06 -21.74
CA GLN A 91 12.32 3.22 -21.45
C GLN A 91 11.46 2.91 -20.24
N ARG A 92 11.49 3.78 -19.24
CA ARG A 92 10.69 3.68 -18.01
C ARG A 92 9.86 4.93 -17.88
N HIS A 93 8.59 4.79 -17.54
CA HIS A 93 7.63 5.86 -17.63
C HIS A 93 7.03 6.17 -16.26
N VAL A 94 6.85 7.46 -16.00
CA VAL A 94 5.88 7.97 -15.02
C VAL A 94 4.73 8.55 -15.83
N ILE A 95 3.50 8.15 -15.51
CA ILE A 95 2.30 8.51 -16.24
C ILE A 95 1.32 9.18 -15.29
N CYS A 96 0.80 10.34 -15.69
CA CYS A 96 -0.30 11.00 -15.02
C CYS A 96 -1.58 10.87 -15.83
N VAL A 97 -2.64 10.41 -15.18
CA VAL A 97 -3.97 10.22 -15.75
C VAL A 97 -4.98 11.07 -14.98
N ASP A 98 -5.91 11.69 -15.68
CA ASP A 98 -7.06 12.35 -15.07
C ASP A 98 -7.98 11.30 -14.43
N ARG A 99 -8.26 11.46 -13.14
CA ARG A 99 -9.08 10.53 -12.36
C ARG A 99 -10.52 10.44 -12.90
N THR A 100 -11.04 11.54 -13.42
CA THR A 100 -12.47 11.65 -13.78
C THR A 100 -12.73 11.11 -15.17
N SER A 101 -11.94 11.53 -16.16
CA SER A 101 -12.10 11.15 -17.58
C SER A 101 -11.28 9.92 -17.98
N GLY A 102 -10.17 9.65 -17.30
CA GLY A 102 -9.20 8.62 -17.70
C GLY A 102 -8.21 9.11 -18.76
N ASP A 103 -8.19 10.39 -19.11
CA ASP A 103 -7.26 10.92 -20.11
C ASP A 103 -5.83 10.96 -19.56
N VAL A 104 -4.86 10.60 -20.39
CA VAL A 104 -3.44 10.77 -20.04
C VAL A 104 -3.11 12.26 -20.11
N LEU A 105 -2.79 12.85 -18.97
CA LEU A 105 -2.43 14.27 -18.84
C LEU A 105 -0.98 14.52 -19.26
N TRP A 106 -0.09 13.62 -18.87
CA TRP A 106 1.30 13.65 -19.31
C TRP A 106 1.98 12.29 -19.11
N GLU A 107 3.05 12.09 -19.88
CA GLU A 107 3.98 10.97 -19.73
C GLU A 107 5.41 11.51 -19.67
N ARG A 108 6.25 10.94 -18.80
CA ARG A 108 7.68 11.24 -18.74
C ARG A 108 8.47 9.96 -18.84
N THR A 109 9.48 9.99 -19.71
CA THR A 109 10.34 8.82 -19.97
C THR A 109 11.71 9.03 -19.34
N VAL A 110 12.17 8.01 -18.63
CA VAL A 110 13.52 7.82 -18.12
C VAL A 110 14.18 6.75 -18.97
N ALA A 111 15.34 7.06 -19.54
CA ALA A 111 16.15 6.08 -20.27
C ALA A 111 16.96 5.21 -19.29
N CYS A 112 17.12 3.94 -19.62
CA CYS A 112 18.02 3.02 -18.93
C CYS A 112 18.87 2.28 -19.96
N ASP A 113 20.18 2.53 -19.95
CA ASP A 113 21.09 1.99 -20.97
C ASP A 113 21.43 0.51 -20.76
N GLY A 114 21.42 0.07 -19.49
CA GLY A 114 21.67 -1.30 -19.04
C GLY A 114 20.49 -1.88 -18.27
N PRO A 115 19.37 -2.22 -18.93
CA PRO A 115 18.23 -2.82 -18.25
C PRO A 115 18.59 -4.19 -17.67
N GLU A 116 18.08 -4.46 -16.46
CA GLU A 116 18.22 -5.74 -15.79
C GLU A 116 17.39 -6.85 -16.46
N HIS A 117 17.45 -8.07 -15.93
CA HIS A 117 16.59 -9.18 -16.38
C HIS A 117 15.66 -9.57 -15.24
N PRO A 118 14.49 -8.90 -15.08
CA PRO A 118 13.59 -9.19 -13.98
C PRO A 118 12.93 -10.57 -14.17
N HIS A 119 12.54 -11.19 -13.06
CA HIS A 119 11.78 -12.45 -13.11
C HIS A 119 10.46 -12.24 -13.88
N ARG A 120 9.92 -13.26 -14.55
CA ARG A 120 8.66 -13.21 -15.33
C ARG A 120 7.40 -12.71 -14.59
N MET A 121 7.46 -12.65 -13.25
CA MET A 121 6.38 -12.11 -12.40
C MET A 121 6.67 -10.68 -11.93
N ASN A 122 7.74 -10.09 -12.43
CA ASN A 122 8.21 -8.76 -12.12
C ASN A 122 8.33 -7.93 -13.41
N SER A 123 8.56 -6.63 -13.26
CA SER A 123 8.72 -5.68 -14.36
C SER A 123 9.79 -4.64 -14.02
N PHE A 124 10.26 -3.90 -15.01
CA PHE A 124 11.19 -2.77 -14.85
C PHE A 124 10.59 -1.55 -14.12
N ALA A 125 9.28 -1.60 -13.83
CA ALA A 125 8.49 -0.53 -13.22
C ALA A 125 7.49 -1.08 -12.20
N THR A 126 7.95 -2.01 -11.37
CA THR A 126 7.15 -2.60 -10.30
C THR A 126 6.94 -1.67 -9.10
N PRO A 127 7.96 -0.94 -8.63
CA PRO A 127 7.77 0.00 -7.53
C PRO A 127 6.66 1.00 -7.86
N THR A 128 5.74 1.16 -6.91
CA THR A 128 4.69 2.17 -6.97
C THR A 128 5.30 3.52 -6.64
N CYS A 129 4.98 4.57 -7.41
CA CYS A 129 5.45 5.92 -7.07
C CYS A 129 4.87 6.43 -5.74
N ALA A 130 5.34 7.58 -5.27
CA ALA A 130 4.79 8.27 -4.10
C ALA A 130 4.60 9.76 -4.38
N THR A 131 3.63 10.40 -3.74
CA THR A 131 3.38 11.84 -3.85
C THR A 131 2.96 12.47 -2.53
N ASP A 132 3.40 13.71 -2.30
CA ASP A 132 2.93 14.59 -1.20
C ASP A 132 1.95 15.67 -1.70
N GLY A 133 1.53 15.59 -2.97
CA GLY A 133 0.74 16.63 -3.63
C GLY A 133 1.53 17.79 -4.23
N LYS A 134 2.85 17.70 -4.22
CA LYS A 134 3.76 18.65 -4.91
C LYS A 134 4.78 17.90 -5.76
N HIS A 135 5.26 16.78 -5.23
CA HIS A 135 6.28 15.91 -5.79
C HIS A 135 5.66 14.57 -6.21
N VAL A 136 6.21 13.96 -7.25
CA VAL A 136 5.93 12.58 -7.66
C VAL A 136 7.26 11.86 -7.77
N VAL A 137 7.51 10.92 -6.86
CA VAL A 137 8.76 10.19 -6.76
C VAL A 137 8.59 8.78 -7.27
N ALA A 138 9.39 8.39 -8.27
CA ALA A 138 9.36 7.08 -8.88
C ALA A 138 10.75 6.44 -8.82
N PHE A 139 10.79 5.17 -8.41
CA PHE A 139 12.01 4.37 -8.37
C PHE A 139 11.91 3.23 -9.37
N PHE A 140 12.98 3.02 -10.11
CA PHE A 140 13.03 1.97 -11.12
C PHE A 140 14.13 0.94 -10.87
N GLY A 141 14.84 0.93 -9.73
CA GLY A 141 16.01 0.04 -9.59
C GLY A 141 17.20 0.61 -10.34
N PRO A 142 17.87 -0.16 -11.24
CA PRO A 142 19.05 0.33 -11.99
C PRO A 142 18.78 1.56 -12.87
N GLY A 143 17.51 1.84 -13.20
CA GLY A 143 17.11 3.07 -13.89
C GLY A 143 17.18 4.33 -13.02
N GLY A 144 17.38 4.17 -11.70
CA GLY A 144 17.47 5.24 -10.72
C GLY A 144 16.15 5.57 -10.01
N ILE A 145 16.22 6.59 -9.16
CA ILE A 145 15.09 7.25 -8.50
C ILE A 145 14.96 8.69 -9.02
N HIS A 146 13.72 9.12 -9.26
CA HIS A 146 13.41 10.37 -9.94
C HIS A 146 12.29 11.10 -9.22
N CYS A 147 12.36 12.42 -9.20
CA CYS A 147 11.28 13.26 -8.74
C CYS A 147 10.80 14.19 -9.86
N PHE A 148 9.49 14.32 -9.97
CA PHE A 148 8.78 15.26 -10.83
C PHE A 148 7.84 16.12 -9.97
N ASP A 149 7.32 17.22 -10.50
CA ASP A 149 6.12 17.83 -9.92
C ASP A 149 4.83 17.21 -10.49
N LEU A 150 3.67 17.72 -10.06
CA LEU A 150 2.36 17.26 -10.52
C LEU A 150 2.10 17.55 -12.02
N GLU A 151 2.85 18.48 -12.61
CA GLU A 151 2.79 18.86 -14.02
C GLU A 151 3.75 18.01 -14.88
N GLY A 152 4.57 17.17 -14.24
CA GLY A 152 5.51 16.26 -14.89
C GLY A 152 6.88 16.89 -15.13
N GLU A 153 7.18 18.06 -14.58
CA GLU A 153 8.51 18.65 -14.71
C GLU A 153 9.50 17.99 -13.76
N LYS A 154 10.58 17.46 -14.33
CA LYS A 154 11.61 16.74 -13.57
C LYS A 154 12.35 17.70 -12.63
N LYS A 155 12.39 17.36 -11.35
CA LYS A 155 13.13 18.10 -10.32
C LYS A 155 14.53 17.57 -10.12
N TRP A 156 14.66 16.25 -9.97
CA TRP A 156 15.96 15.61 -9.79
C TRP A 156 15.96 14.14 -10.20
N SER A 157 17.17 13.57 -10.27
CA SER A 157 17.47 12.19 -10.63
C SER A 157 18.64 11.70 -9.79
N ARG A 158 18.58 10.50 -9.23
CA ARG A 158 19.72 9.84 -8.59
C ARG A 158 19.84 8.39 -9.01
N ASP A 159 21.08 7.98 -9.21
CA ASP A 159 21.43 6.56 -9.32
C ASP A 159 21.61 6.00 -7.91
N LEU A 160 20.98 4.85 -7.64
CA LEU A 160 21.10 4.14 -6.36
C LEU A 160 21.90 2.83 -6.50
N GLY A 161 22.54 2.63 -7.65
CA GLY A 161 23.38 1.48 -7.96
C GLY A 161 22.61 0.33 -8.58
N ASP A 162 23.28 -0.82 -8.59
CA ASP A 162 22.77 -2.06 -9.15
C ASP A 162 21.98 -2.88 -8.13
N PHE A 163 21.10 -3.73 -8.65
CA PHE A 163 20.23 -4.61 -7.86
C PHE A 163 20.44 -6.06 -8.29
N PRO A 164 21.52 -6.72 -7.83
CA PRO A 164 21.84 -8.08 -8.22
C PRO A 164 20.75 -9.07 -7.83
N GLY A 165 20.63 -10.12 -8.65
CA GLY A 165 19.68 -11.21 -8.48
C GLY A 165 18.67 -11.31 -9.63
N PRO A 166 18.04 -12.48 -9.80
CA PRO A 166 17.20 -12.76 -10.96
C PRO A 166 15.76 -12.23 -10.82
N TRP A 167 15.47 -11.47 -9.75
CA TRP A 167 14.09 -11.09 -9.41
C TRP A 167 13.69 -9.73 -9.93
N GLY A 168 14.61 -8.77 -9.99
CA GLY A 168 14.31 -7.33 -10.16
C GLY A 168 13.94 -6.65 -8.83
N VAL A 169 13.60 -5.37 -8.89
CA VAL A 169 13.21 -4.56 -7.72
C VAL A 169 11.69 -4.55 -7.51
N ALA A 170 11.24 -4.23 -6.30
CA ALA A 170 9.80 -4.10 -5.99
C ALA A 170 9.46 -3.18 -4.82
N ALA A 171 10.42 -2.86 -3.93
CA ALA A 171 10.17 -1.92 -2.84
C ALA A 171 9.86 -0.52 -3.39
N SER A 172 8.75 0.06 -2.95
CA SER A 172 8.29 1.38 -3.39
C SER A 172 8.93 2.48 -2.53
N PRO A 173 9.19 3.68 -3.09
CA PRO A 173 9.57 4.84 -2.29
C PRO A 173 8.43 5.23 -1.36
N VAL A 174 8.77 5.78 -0.19
CA VAL A 174 7.81 6.38 0.74
C VAL A 174 8.27 7.79 1.13
N ILE A 175 7.33 8.72 1.26
CA ILE A 175 7.63 10.10 1.65
C ILE A 175 7.38 10.26 3.16
N VAL A 176 8.42 10.66 3.90
CA VAL A 176 8.38 10.86 5.35
C VAL A 176 8.89 12.26 5.69
N GLY A 177 7.97 13.19 5.94
CA GLY A 177 8.34 14.59 6.14
C GLY A 177 8.97 15.16 4.87
N ASN A 178 10.19 15.68 4.99
CA ASN A 178 10.97 16.18 3.86
C ASN A 178 11.88 15.11 3.21
N LYS A 179 11.65 13.82 3.49
CA LYS A 179 12.53 12.72 3.05
C LYS A 179 11.82 11.77 2.10
N VAL A 180 12.54 11.27 1.12
CA VAL A 180 12.19 10.05 0.38
C VAL A 180 12.98 8.90 0.97
N ILE A 181 12.28 7.89 1.48
CA ILE A 181 12.91 6.66 1.96
C ILE A 181 12.77 5.57 0.91
N GLN A 182 13.88 4.93 0.56
CA GLN A 182 13.91 3.83 -0.39
C GLN A 182 14.66 2.63 0.19
N ASN A 183 14.00 1.48 0.20
CA ASN A 183 14.65 0.20 0.47
C ASN A 183 15.39 -0.25 -0.80
N CYS A 184 16.70 -0.42 -0.68
CA CYS A 184 17.60 -0.88 -1.73
C CYS A 184 18.15 -2.28 -1.45
N ASP A 185 17.40 -3.12 -0.71
CA ASP A 185 17.74 -4.54 -0.56
C ASP A 185 17.75 -5.26 -1.93
N ALA A 186 18.75 -6.11 -2.14
CA ALA A 186 18.94 -6.96 -3.33
C ALA A 186 19.53 -8.32 -2.92
N GLU A 187 19.73 -9.27 -3.84
CA GLU A 187 20.53 -10.46 -3.52
C GLU A 187 22.02 -10.08 -3.46
N GLY A 188 22.52 -9.75 -2.26
CA GLY A 188 23.88 -9.24 -2.05
C GLY A 188 23.91 -7.91 -1.28
N PRO A 189 24.74 -6.93 -1.69
CA PRO A 189 24.76 -5.59 -1.09
C PRO A 189 23.36 -5.00 -0.98
N SER A 190 23.09 -4.33 0.14
CA SER A 190 21.75 -3.91 0.51
C SER A 190 21.83 -2.70 1.43
N SER A 191 20.93 -1.74 1.23
CA SER A 191 20.90 -0.53 2.04
C SER A 191 19.48 0.02 2.19
N LEU A 192 19.29 0.86 3.19
CA LEU A 192 18.14 1.74 3.32
C LEU A 192 18.63 3.17 3.18
N VAL A 193 18.06 3.92 2.25
CA VAL A 193 18.49 5.30 1.97
C VAL A 193 17.39 6.29 2.27
N ALA A 194 17.78 7.46 2.78
CA ALA A 194 16.93 8.65 2.78
C ALA A 194 17.56 9.73 1.90
N LEU A 195 16.75 10.28 1.02
CA LEU A 195 17.10 11.44 0.20
C LEU A 195 16.25 12.63 0.64
N ASP A 196 16.81 13.82 0.55
CA ASP A 196 16.04 15.06 0.69
C ASP A 196 15.03 15.16 -0.47
N LEU A 197 13.78 15.43 -0.15
CA LEU A 197 12.67 15.38 -1.11
C LEU A 197 12.79 16.45 -2.20
N ASP A 198 13.29 17.64 -1.86
CA ASP A 198 13.35 18.78 -2.78
C ASP A 198 14.57 18.69 -3.71
N SER A 199 15.72 18.21 -3.21
CA SER A 199 17.00 18.20 -3.94
C SER A 199 17.43 16.82 -4.46
N GLY A 200 16.96 15.75 -3.83
CA GLY A 200 17.43 14.38 -4.06
C GLY A 200 18.80 14.08 -3.43
N GLU A 201 19.37 14.99 -2.64
CA GLU A 201 20.66 14.74 -1.98
C GLU A 201 20.55 13.67 -0.88
N PRO A 202 21.51 12.75 -0.74
CA PRO A 202 21.51 11.79 0.35
C PRO A 202 21.54 12.46 1.72
N MET A 203 20.58 12.12 2.58
CA MET A 203 20.55 12.56 3.97
C MET A 203 21.18 11.54 4.90
N TRP A 204 20.87 10.27 4.69
CA TRP A 204 21.53 9.15 5.36
C TRP A 204 21.42 7.88 4.52
N THR A 205 22.38 6.99 4.72
CA THR A 205 22.39 5.63 4.20
C THR A 205 22.70 4.68 5.33
N THR A 206 21.88 3.63 5.47
CA THR A 206 22.12 2.56 6.42
C THR A 206 22.42 1.29 5.67
N GLU A 207 23.68 0.87 5.72
CA GLU A 207 24.12 -0.43 5.22
C GLU A 207 23.37 -1.53 5.94
N ARG A 208 22.83 -2.48 5.17
CA ARG A 208 22.12 -3.64 5.69
C ARG A 208 22.95 -4.87 5.40
N GLU A 209 22.90 -5.82 6.34
CA GLU A 209 23.57 -7.12 6.17
C GLU A 209 23.23 -7.70 4.79
N PRO A 210 24.23 -8.13 4.00
CA PRO A 210 23.98 -8.68 2.68
C PRO A 210 22.96 -9.81 2.71
N LYS A 211 22.03 -9.81 1.76
CA LYS A 211 20.89 -10.74 1.74
C LYS A 211 21.13 -11.87 0.75
N PRO A 212 21.37 -13.12 1.18
CA PRO A 212 21.51 -14.25 0.26
C PRO A 212 20.29 -14.51 -0.61
N ARG A 213 19.09 -14.08 -0.18
CA ARG A 213 17.81 -14.32 -0.84
C ARG A 213 17.03 -13.02 -1.09
N GLY A 214 17.60 -11.85 -0.83
CA GLY A 214 17.00 -10.55 -1.09
C GLY A 214 15.84 -10.14 -0.18
N GLY A 215 15.44 -8.87 -0.31
CA GLY A 215 14.31 -8.25 0.39
C GLY A 215 13.62 -7.23 -0.52
N TRP A 216 12.30 -7.23 -0.55
CA TRP A 216 11.49 -6.43 -1.48
C TRP A 216 10.38 -5.64 -0.80
N SER A 217 10.33 -5.68 0.53
CA SER A 217 9.31 -5.01 1.31
C SER A 217 9.43 -3.49 1.18
N THR A 218 8.28 -2.82 1.06
CA THR A 218 8.18 -1.37 1.17
C THR A 218 8.16 -1.01 2.66
N PRO A 219 9.01 -0.09 3.13
CA PRO A 219 9.02 0.30 4.54
C PRO A 219 7.73 1.05 4.90
N ILE A 220 7.29 0.94 6.15
CA ILE A 220 6.16 1.70 6.69
C ILE A 220 6.59 2.54 7.86
N LEU A 221 5.98 3.70 8.02
CA LEU A 221 6.18 4.55 9.18
C LEU A 221 5.07 4.31 10.20
N ILE A 222 5.45 3.94 11.42
CA ILE A 222 4.50 3.68 12.50
C ILE A 222 4.70 4.65 13.66
N ASP A 223 3.65 4.82 14.46
CA ASP A 223 3.73 5.40 15.79
C ASP A 223 3.72 4.26 16.83
N ALA A 224 4.84 4.08 17.52
CA ALA A 224 5.05 3.06 18.54
C ALA A 224 5.00 3.66 19.95
N GLY A 225 3.88 4.31 20.29
CA GLY A 225 3.67 4.89 21.62
C GLY A 225 4.36 6.25 21.79
N GLY A 226 4.17 7.15 20.81
CA GLY A 226 4.74 8.48 20.76
C GLY A 226 6.12 8.55 20.09
N ARG A 227 6.71 7.40 19.74
CA ARG A 227 7.94 7.31 18.96
C ARG A 227 7.64 6.89 17.53
N ARG A 228 8.07 7.69 16.56
CA ARG A 228 7.99 7.30 15.15
C ARG A 228 9.10 6.33 14.82
N GLU A 229 8.75 5.22 14.16
CA GLU A 229 9.71 4.19 13.75
C GLU A 229 9.46 3.83 12.29
N LEU A 230 10.50 3.82 11.48
CA LEU A 230 10.45 3.29 10.13
C LEU A 230 10.69 1.78 10.22
N VAL A 231 9.70 0.99 9.81
CA VAL A 231 9.71 -0.46 9.93
C VAL A 231 9.90 -1.10 8.56
N LEU A 232 10.84 -2.03 8.47
CA LEU A 232 11.16 -2.73 7.24
C LEU A 232 11.31 -4.24 7.48
N ASN A 233 10.53 -5.02 6.75
CA ASN A 233 10.69 -6.48 6.69
C ASN A 233 11.85 -6.84 5.75
N GLY A 234 12.75 -7.69 6.20
CA GLY A 234 13.87 -8.21 5.39
C GLY A 234 13.98 -9.72 5.49
N GLU A 235 14.94 -10.32 4.77
CA GLU A 235 15.18 -11.77 4.79
C GLU A 235 15.32 -12.35 6.20
N PHE A 236 16.06 -11.68 7.08
CA PHE A 236 16.34 -12.18 8.41
C PHE A 236 15.28 -11.79 9.45
N GLY A 237 14.25 -11.05 9.05
CA GLY A 237 13.22 -10.54 9.95
C GLY A 237 13.02 -9.03 9.86
N VAL A 238 12.13 -8.53 10.72
CA VAL A 238 11.70 -7.14 10.75
C VAL A 238 12.61 -6.28 11.63
N ARG A 239 12.86 -5.06 11.19
CA ARG A 239 13.67 -4.06 11.89
C ARG A 239 12.91 -2.75 12.02
N GLY A 240 13.17 -2.03 13.11
CA GLY A 240 12.76 -0.65 13.29
C GLY A 240 13.97 0.28 13.20
N TYR A 241 13.79 1.40 12.53
CA TYR A 241 14.80 2.43 12.29
C TYR A 241 14.32 3.78 12.77
N ASP A 242 15.27 4.61 13.20
CA ASP A 242 15.02 6.03 13.40
C ASP A 242 14.81 6.69 12.02
N PRO A 243 13.64 7.31 11.75
CA PRO A 243 13.38 7.92 10.44
C PRO A 243 14.26 9.14 10.15
N GLU A 244 14.80 9.79 11.18
CA GLU A 244 15.61 10.99 11.03
C GLU A 244 17.08 10.66 10.74
N THR A 245 17.61 9.59 11.35
CA THR A 245 19.04 9.26 11.25
C THR A 245 19.35 7.96 10.52
N GLY A 246 18.33 7.15 10.19
CA GLY A 246 18.49 5.80 9.63
C GLY A 246 19.00 4.76 10.62
N LYS A 247 19.26 5.13 11.89
CA LYS A 247 19.87 4.22 12.86
C LYS A 247 18.93 3.05 13.17
N GLU A 248 19.44 1.82 13.08
CA GLU A 248 18.69 0.64 13.55
C GLU A 248 18.42 0.77 15.06
N LEU A 249 17.15 0.68 15.42
CA LEU A 249 16.68 0.77 16.80
C LEU A 249 16.57 -0.62 17.41
N TRP A 250 15.93 -1.53 16.70
CA TRP A 250 15.68 -2.88 17.14
C TRP A 250 15.51 -3.83 15.96
N PHE A 251 15.72 -5.11 16.23
CA PHE A 251 15.58 -6.21 15.28
C PHE A 251 14.82 -7.37 15.92
N CYS A 252 13.83 -7.90 15.22
CA CYS A 252 13.18 -9.16 15.56
C CYS A 252 13.48 -10.17 14.46
N LYS A 253 14.15 -11.26 14.84
CA LYS A 253 14.49 -12.34 13.92
C LYS A 253 13.21 -12.97 13.36
N GLY A 254 13.17 -13.09 12.04
CA GLY A 254 12.12 -13.76 11.30
C GLY A 254 12.37 -15.26 11.23
N PHE A 255 11.49 -15.93 10.50
CA PHE A 255 11.57 -17.36 10.22
C PHE A 255 11.85 -17.55 8.73
N ASN A 256 11.99 -18.80 8.28
CA ASN A 256 12.32 -19.11 6.88
C ASN A 256 11.47 -18.29 5.90
N GLY A 257 12.13 -17.53 5.02
CA GLY A 257 11.46 -16.79 3.96
C GLY A 257 12.28 -15.60 3.47
N ARG A 258 11.69 -14.82 2.57
CA ARG A 258 12.19 -13.56 2.00
C ARG A 258 11.33 -12.41 2.53
N GLY A 259 11.93 -11.26 2.84
CA GLY A 259 11.19 -10.08 3.30
C GLY A 259 10.50 -9.36 2.14
N ALA A 260 9.46 -9.96 1.54
CA ALA A 260 8.70 -9.35 0.44
C ALA A 260 7.39 -8.68 0.91
N PRO A 261 6.53 -9.32 1.73
CA PRO A 261 5.33 -8.68 2.28
C PRO A 261 5.66 -7.44 3.13
N VAL A 262 4.80 -6.41 3.04
CA VAL A 262 4.83 -5.25 3.95
C VAL A 262 4.22 -5.66 5.30
N PRO A 263 4.88 -5.39 6.44
CA PRO A 263 4.29 -5.63 7.76
C PRO A 263 2.97 -4.88 7.96
N GLU A 264 2.07 -5.46 8.73
CA GLU A 264 0.82 -4.81 9.13
C GLU A 264 0.88 -4.36 10.58
N PHE A 265 0.85 -3.04 10.81
CA PHE A 265 0.79 -2.49 12.15
C PHE A 265 -0.66 -2.29 12.58
N ALA A 266 -1.12 -3.01 13.59
CA ALA A 266 -2.48 -2.88 14.11
C ALA A 266 -2.52 -3.23 15.60
N ASN A 267 -3.34 -2.50 16.37
CA ASN A 267 -3.57 -2.77 17.80
C ASN A 267 -2.27 -2.86 18.63
N GLY A 268 -1.26 -2.05 18.28
CA GLY A 268 0.03 -2.02 18.96
C GLY A 268 0.97 -3.18 18.62
N LEU A 269 0.64 -4.02 17.63
CA LEU A 269 1.47 -5.13 17.17
C LEU A 269 1.82 -4.98 15.69
N LEU A 270 3.05 -5.34 15.34
CA LEU A 270 3.50 -5.56 13.97
C LEU A 270 3.30 -7.01 13.60
N HIS A 271 2.44 -7.27 12.62
CA HIS A 271 2.16 -8.58 12.06
C HIS A 271 3.00 -8.78 10.82
N VAL A 272 3.86 -9.80 10.84
CA VAL A 272 4.84 -10.03 9.79
C VAL A 272 4.59 -11.39 9.16
N VAL A 273 4.74 -11.45 7.84
CA VAL A 273 4.71 -12.67 7.04
C VAL A 273 6.05 -12.75 6.31
N ASN A 274 6.75 -13.87 6.47
CA ASN A 274 7.96 -14.14 5.69
C ASN A 274 7.53 -14.74 4.34
N GLY A 275 8.08 -14.27 3.22
CA GLY A 275 7.70 -14.75 1.89
C GLY A 275 8.33 -16.11 1.59
N LYS A 276 7.51 -17.14 1.31
CA LYS A 276 7.88 -18.51 0.86
C LYS A 276 8.48 -19.43 1.94
N PRO A 277 7.89 -20.62 2.12
CA PRO A 277 6.76 -20.84 3.03
C PRO A 277 7.09 -20.27 4.39
N GLY A 278 6.67 -19.03 4.62
CA GLY A 278 7.08 -18.32 5.81
C GLY A 278 6.00 -18.29 6.86
N ASP A 279 6.47 -18.48 8.07
CA ASP A 279 5.65 -18.35 9.26
C ASP A 279 5.13 -16.92 9.39
N THR A 280 4.00 -16.79 10.09
CA THR A 280 3.49 -15.49 10.50
C THR A 280 3.76 -15.30 11.99
N TYR A 281 4.10 -14.09 12.39
CA TYR A 281 4.39 -13.75 13.78
C TYR A 281 3.98 -12.31 14.08
N ALA A 282 3.77 -12.01 15.36
CA ALA A 282 3.58 -10.65 15.82
C ALA A 282 4.66 -10.22 16.80
N VAL A 283 5.11 -8.98 16.67
CA VAL A 283 6.10 -8.36 17.55
C VAL A 283 5.58 -7.01 18.05
N LYS A 284 5.83 -6.70 19.32
CA LYS A 284 5.63 -5.35 19.85
C LYS A 284 6.75 -4.44 19.34
N PRO A 285 6.45 -3.31 18.66
CA PRO A 285 7.49 -2.37 18.26
C PRO A 285 8.19 -1.73 19.46
N GLY A 286 9.26 -0.99 19.20
CA GLY A 286 10.15 -0.42 20.20
C GLY A 286 11.09 -1.42 20.85
N GLY A 287 11.82 -0.95 21.86
CA GLY A 287 12.94 -1.67 22.47
C GLY A 287 14.28 -1.23 21.92
N THR A 288 15.33 -2.04 22.14
CA THR A 288 16.69 -1.76 21.67
C THR A 288 17.42 -3.05 21.36
N GLY A 289 18.12 -3.09 20.22
CA GLY A 289 18.90 -4.26 19.80
C GLY A 289 18.02 -5.44 19.39
N ASN A 290 18.51 -6.67 19.62
CA ASN A 290 17.74 -7.87 19.30
C ASN A 290 16.60 -8.06 20.32
N VAL A 291 15.36 -7.89 19.85
CA VAL A 291 14.14 -7.98 20.67
C VAL A 291 13.35 -9.28 20.45
N THR A 292 13.93 -10.25 19.74
CA THR A 292 13.25 -11.50 19.35
C THR A 292 12.59 -12.18 20.56
N ASP A 293 13.35 -12.48 21.60
CA ASP A 293 12.84 -13.22 22.77
C ASP A 293 12.00 -12.35 23.72
N SER A 294 12.22 -11.03 23.71
CA SER A 294 11.60 -10.11 24.68
C SER A 294 10.31 -9.46 24.16
N ARG A 295 10.10 -9.41 22.85
CA ARG A 295 8.98 -8.66 22.23
C ARG A 295 8.19 -9.42 21.19
N MET A 296 8.63 -10.61 20.76
CA MET A 296 7.76 -11.48 19.97
C MET A 296 6.59 -11.95 20.83
N VAL A 297 5.37 -11.64 20.42
CA VAL A 297 4.16 -11.95 21.18
C VAL A 297 3.65 -13.33 20.86
N TRP A 298 3.69 -13.69 19.58
CA TRP A 298 3.31 -15.01 19.12
C TRP A 298 3.96 -15.31 17.78
N HIS A 299 4.04 -16.60 17.47
CA HIS A 299 4.54 -17.13 16.22
C HIS A 299 3.67 -18.33 15.82
N THR A 300 3.21 -18.34 14.58
CA THR A 300 2.40 -19.42 14.02
C THR A 300 3.09 -19.96 12.77
N LYS A 301 3.47 -21.23 12.85
CA LYS A 301 4.03 -21.95 11.70
C LYS A 301 3.00 -22.09 10.60
N ARG A 302 3.41 -21.85 9.35
CA ARG A 302 2.53 -21.98 8.19
C ARG A 302 2.98 -23.11 7.27
N ARG A 303 2.03 -23.90 6.78
CA ARG A 303 2.29 -25.02 5.87
C ARG A 303 1.88 -24.63 4.47
N GLY A 304 2.86 -24.60 3.56
CA GLY A 304 2.60 -24.30 2.15
C GLY A 304 2.23 -22.82 1.92
N GLY A 305 2.66 -22.30 0.78
CA GLY A 305 2.39 -20.92 0.38
C GLY A 305 3.65 -20.19 -0.02
N ARG A 306 3.65 -19.62 -1.22
CA ARG A 306 4.44 -18.43 -1.51
C ARG A 306 3.57 -17.26 -1.10
N ASP A 307 4.01 -16.46 -0.14
CA ASP A 307 3.28 -15.27 0.30
C ASP A 307 3.99 -14.04 -0.26
N LEU A 308 3.43 -13.51 -1.34
CA LEU A 308 3.74 -12.19 -1.87
C LEU A 308 2.76 -11.12 -1.35
N PRO A 309 1.45 -11.41 -1.22
CA PRO A 309 0.51 -10.45 -0.64
C PRO A 309 0.89 -10.07 0.80
N SER A 310 0.78 -8.77 1.11
CA SER A 310 0.92 -8.27 2.48
C SER A 310 -0.28 -8.69 3.34
N PRO A 311 -0.11 -8.97 4.64
CA PRO A 311 -1.24 -9.19 5.54
C PRO A 311 -2.10 -7.94 5.71
N VAL A 312 -3.32 -8.12 6.23
CA VAL A 312 -4.17 -7.04 6.76
C VAL A 312 -4.80 -7.46 8.08
N VAL A 313 -5.00 -6.50 8.99
CA VAL A 313 -5.75 -6.72 10.24
C VAL A 313 -6.97 -5.83 10.26
N VAL A 314 -8.15 -6.41 10.43
CA VAL A 314 -9.41 -5.67 10.61
C VAL A 314 -10.25 -6.37 11.69
N ASP A 315 -10.84 -5.60 12.59
CA ASP A 315 -11.67 -6.10 13.71
C ASP A 315 -11.02 -7.21 14.56
N GLY A 316 -9.69 -7.16 14.70
CA GLY A 316 -8.92 -8.16 15.46
C GLY A 316 -8.61 -9.45 14.69
N PHE A 317 -8.97 -9.53 13.41
CA PHE A 317 -8.68 -10.65 12.52
C PHE A 317 -7.52 -10.32 11.59
N LEU A 318 -6.45 -11.09 11.65
CA LEU A 318 -5.33 -11.06 10.71
C LEU A 318 -5.67 -11.97 9.52
N LEU A 319 -5.75 -11.42 8.31
CA LEU A 319 -5.87 -12.19 7.08
C LEU A 319 -4.51 -12.27 6.37
N VAL A 320 -4.10 -13.49 6.04
CA VAL A 320 -2.95 -13.76 5.18
C VAL A 320 -3.42 -14.57 3.97
N VAL A 321 -3.08 -14.12 2.77
CA VAL A 321 -3.44 -14.82 1.53
C VAL A 321 -2.18 -15.30 0.82
N SER A 322 -2.10 -16.60 0.58
CA SER A 322 -1.04 -17.18 -0.23
C SER A 322 -1.30 -16.96 -1.72
N MET A 323 -0.24 -17.04 -2.53
CA MET A 323 -0.35 -16.96 -3.98
C MET A 323 -1.33 -17.96 -4.60
N SER A 324 -1.59 -19.09 -3.94
CA SER A 324 -2.52 -20.12 -4.43
C SER A 324 -4.00 -19.84 -4.13
N GLY A 325 -4.32 -18.66 -3.59
CA GLY A 325 -5.68 -18.28 -3.21
C GLY A 325 -6.20 -18.99 -1.96
N THR A 326 -5.30 -19.47 -1.09
CA THR A 326 -5.69 -19.91 0.27
C THR A 326 -5.61 -18.71 1.20
N ALA A 327 -6.74 -18.39 1.83
CA ALA A 327 -6.85 -17.38 2.88
C ALA A 327 -6.79 -18.07 4.25
N SER A 328 -5.81 -17.68 5.06
CA SER A 328 -5.67 -18.11 6.45
C SER A 328 -6.01 -16.90 7.34
N CYS A 329 -6.97 -17.08 8.24
CA CYS A 329 -7.36 -16.05 9.20
C CYS A 329 -6.92 -16.44 10.61
N TYR A 330 -6.27 -15.51 11.29
CA TYR A 330 -5.79 -15.67 12.65
C TYR A 330 -6.39 -14.60 13.56
N ASP A 331 -6.54 -14.93 14.84
CA ASP A 331 -6.69 -13.92 15.88
C ASP A 331 -5.41 -13.07 15.94
N ALA A 332 -5.53 -11.76 15.66
CA ALA A 332 -4.37 -10.88 15.54
C ALA A 332 -3.57 -10.75 16.85
N ARG A 333 -4.21 -10.95 18.01
CA ARG A 333 -3.56 -10.81 19.31
C ARG A 333 -2.83 -12.07 19.76
N THR A 334 -3.30 -13.24 19.33
CA THR A 334 -2.83 -14.54 19.85
C THR A 334 -2.20 -15.44 18.80
N GLY A 335 -2.37 -15.14 17.51
CA GLY A 335 -1.89 -16.00 16.42
C GLY A 335 -2.71 -17.28 16.22
N LYS A 336 -3.82 -17.45 16.95
CA LYS A 336 -4.70 -18.62 16.83
C LYS A 336 -5.38 -18.64 15.47
N LEU A 337 -5.20 -19.73 14.72
CA LEU A 337 -5.90 -19.94 13.45
C LEU A 337 -7.42 -20.11 13.68
N HIS A 338 -8.22 -19.35 12.93
CA HIS A 338 -9.68 -19.48 12.87
C HIS A 338 -10.13 -20.35 11.71
N TYR A 339 -9.63 -20.07 10.51
CA TYR A 339 -9.91 -20.85 9.30
C TYR A 339 -8.75 -20.77 8.31
N GLU A 340 -8.68 -21.76 7.43
CA GLU A 340 -7.79 -21.80 6.27
C GLU A 340 -8.56 -22.39 5.09
N GLU A 341 -8.97 -21.53 4.15
CA GLU A 341 -9.94 -21.88 3.10
C GLU A 341 -9.58 -21.25 1.76
N LYS A 342 -10.08 -21.81 0.65
CA LYS A 342 -9.90 -21.26 -0.70
C LYS A 342 -10.84 -20.09 -0.94
N LEU A 343 -10.33 -19.04 -1.59
CA LEU A 343 -11.10 -17.85 -1.98
C LEU A 343 -12.12 -18.08 -3.12
N GLY A 344 -12.26 -19.30 -3.63
CA GLY A 344 -13.25 -19.63 -4.65
C GLY A 344 -12.95 -19.13 -6.06
N VAL A 345 -11.86 -18.38 -6.26
CA VAL A 345 -11.41 -17.88 -7.58
C VAL A 345 -10.20 -18.70 -8.05
N LYS A 346 -10.22 -19.15 -9.31
CA LYS A 346 -9.10 -19.86 -9.93
C LYS A 346 -7.95 -18.89 -10.23
N GLY A 347 -6.73 -19.39 -10.19
CA GLY A 347 -5.52 -18.64 -10.53
C GLY A 347 -4.69 -18.25 -9.31
N GLU A 348 -3.83 -17.26 -9.51
CA GLU A 348 -2.87 -16.79 -8.50
C GLU A 348 -3.32 -15.48 -7.84
N PHE A 349 -2.74 -15.17 -6.68
CA PHE A 349 -2.91 -13.90 -5.98
C PHE A 349 -1.53 -13.28 -5.72
N ALA A 350 -1.29 -12.09 -6.25
CA ALA A 350 -0.05 -11.34 -6.03
C ALA A 350 -0.31 -9.95 -5.43
N ALA A 351 -1.45 -9.34 -5.78
CA ALA A 351 -1.90 -8.10 -5.18
C ALA A 351 -2.10 -8.27 -3.67
N SER A 352 -1.77 -7.23 -2.90
CA SER A 352 -2.00 -7.24 -1.47
C SER A 352 -3.46 -6.85 -1.17
N PRO A 353 -4.11 -7.44 -0.15
CA PRO A 353 -5.45 -7.08 0.26
C PRO A 353 -5.56 -5.62 0.71
N LEU A 354 -6.72 -5.02 0.46
CA LEU A 354 -7.13 -3.68 0.86
C LEU A 354 -8.31 -3.79 1.83
N VAL A 355 -8.36 -2.95 2.87
CA VAL A 355 -9.49 -2.79 3.77
C VAL A 355 -10.22 -1.50 3.43
N VAL A 356 -11.52 -1.59 3.15
CA VAL A 356 -12.39 -0.44 2.93
C VAL A 356 -13.79 -0.76 3.43
N ASP A 357 -14.40 0.20 4.12
CA ASP A 357 -15.71 0.06 4.75
C ASP A 357 -15.92 -1.24 5.56
N GLY A 358 -14.88 -1.64 6.32
CA GLY A 358 -14.88 -2.86 7.14
C GLY A 358 -14.76 -4.17 6.36
N HIS A 359 -14.58 -4.12 5.04
CA HIS A 359 -14.43 -5.30 4.18
C HIS A 359 -13.00 -5.41 3.66
N ILE A 360 -12.58 -6.64 3.36
CA ILE A 360 -11.29 -6.94 2.75
C ILE A 360 -11.51 -7.23 1.27
N LEU A 361 -10.83 -6.50 0.40
CA LEU A 361 -10.83 -6.66 -1.05
C LEU A 361 -9.49 -7.26 -1.48
N ILE A 362 -9.51 -8.31 -2.28
CA ILE A 362 -8.29 -8.89 -2.86
C ILE A 362 -8.52 -9.31 -4.32
N GLN A 363 -7.63 -8.84 -5.20
CA GLN A 363 -7.70 -9.10 -6.64
C GLN A 363 -6.80 -10.28 -7.03
N ASN A 364 -7.32 -11.18 -7.86
CA ASN A 364 -6.56 -12.28 -8.44
C ASN A 364 -5.71 -11.80 -9.64
N VAL A 365 -4.81 -12.66 -10.10
CA VAL A 365 -3.86 -12.34 -11.16
C VAL A 365 -4.46 -12.38 -12.57
N TYR A 366 -5.37 -13.31 -12.85
CA TYR A 366 -5.84 -13.58 -14.21
C TYR A 366 -7.27 -13.09 -14.38
N GLY A 367 -7.49 -12.13 -15.28
CA GLY A 367 -8.80 -11.50 -15.51
C GLY A 367 -9.25 -10.51 -14.42
N GLY A 368 -8.51 -10.39 -13.31
CA GLY A 368 -8.69 -9.34 -12.31
C GLY A 368 -9.96 -9.47 -11.46
N ALA A 369 -10.47 -10.69 -11.28
CA ALA A 369 -11.55 -10.98 -10.35
C ALA A 369 -11.18 -10.55 -8.93
N THR A 370 -12.09 -9.83 -8.27
CA THR A 370 -11.88 -9.30 -6.92
C THR A 370 -12.82 -9.97 -5.93
N VAL A 371 -12.27 -10.59 -4.90
CA VAL A 371 -13.02 -11.21 -3.82
C VAL A 371 -13.19 -10.20 -2.69
N VAL A 372 -14.44 -10.01 -2.24
CA VAL A 372 -14.79 -9.16 -1.10
C VAL A 372 -15.15 -10.06 0.07
N ILE A 373 -14.48 -9.85 1.19
CA ILE A 373 -14.58 -10.70 2.38
C ILE A 373 -15.01 -9.84 3.56
N LYS A 374 -15.93 -10.35 4.36
CA LYS A 374 -16.22 -9.80 5.69
C LYS A 374 -15.32 -10.46 6.72
N PRO A 375 -14.65 -9.69 7.60
CA PRO A 375 -13.78 -10.28 8.61
C PRO A 375 -14.57 -11.06 9.67
N GLY A 376 -14.02 -12.18 10.12
CA GLY A 376 -14.67 -13.03 11.10
C GLY A 376 -13.94 -14.34 11.34
N LYS A 377 -14.52 -15.18 12.21
CA LYS A 377 -13.97 -16.52 12.55
C LYS A 377 -14.21 -17.58 11.48
N LYS A 378 -14.93 -17.25 10.41
CA LYS A 378 -15.22 -18.10 9.25
C LYS A 378 -15.05 -17.27 7.99
N LEU A 379 -14.70 -17.89 6.87
CA LEU A 379 -14.63 -17.19 5.59
C LEU A 379 -16.05 -16.81 5.15
N GLU A 380 -16.33 -15.51 5.04
CA GLU A 380 -17.59 -14.97 4.51
C GLU A 380 -17.29 -14.12 3.27
N ILE A 381 -17.49 -14.71 2.08
CA ILE A 381 -17.36 -14.00 0.79
C ILE A 381 -18.66 -13.24 0.54
N VAL A 382 -18.57 -11.91 0.51
CA VAL A 382 -19.69 -11.00 0.24
C VAL A 382 -19.99 -10.90 -1.25
N SER A 383 -18.94 -10.94 -2.07
CA SER A 383 -19.03 -10.90 -3.53
C SER A 383 -17.73 -11.36 -4.19
N ILE A 384 -17.86 -11.77 -5.44
CA ILE A 384 -16.76 -11.95 -6.38
C ILE A 384 -17.11 -11.07 -7.58
N ASN A 385 -16.26 -10.09 -7.88
CA ASN A 385 -16.52 -9.07 -8.88
C ASN A 385 -15.58 -9.22 -10.06
N GLU A 386 -16.09 -8.97 -11.26
CA GLU A 386 -15.34 -9.12 -12.52
C GLU A 386 -15.36 -7.81 -13.30
N LEU A 387 -14.23 -7.49 -13.96
CA LEU A 387 -14.07 -6.26 -14.76
C LEU A 387 -14.43 -6.43 -16.24
N GLY A 388 -14.81 -7.66 -16.64
CA GLY A 388 -14.96 -8.03 -18.05
C GLY A 388 -13.65 -7.98 -18.83
N ALA A 389 -12.51 -8.10 -18.15
CA ALA A 389 -11.19 -8.25 -18.77
C ALA A 389 -11.01 -9.68 -19.29
N ASP A 390 -10.20 -9.86 -20.32
CA ASP A 390 -9.84 -11.19 -20.80
C ASP A 390 -9.04 -11.95 -19.73
N VAL A 391 -9.19 -13.28 -19.65
CA VAL A 391 -8.49 -14.09 -18.64
C VAL A 391 -6.95 -14.04 -18.79
N SER A 392 -6.45 -13.75 -19.98
CA SER A 392 -5.02 -13.54 -20.25
C SER A 392 -4.50 -12.20 -19.74
N GLU A 393 -5.39 -11.23 -19.44
CA GLU A 393 -5.00 -9.95 -18.89
C GLU A 393 -4.56 -10.13 -17.43
N ILE A 394 -3.36 -9.62 -17.12
CA ILE A 394 -2.66 -9.87 -15.87
C ILE A 394 -2.78 -8.67 -14.92
N PHE A 395 -3.26 -8.92 -13.71
CA PHE A 395 -3.44 -7.95 -12.62
C PHE A 395 -2.54 -8.32 -11.44
N ARG A 396 -1.55 -7.49 -11.13
CA ARG A 396 -0.66 -7.71 -9.97
C ARG A 396 -0.58 -6.51 -9.03
N ALA A 397 -1.07 -5.37 -9.50
CA ALA A 397 -1.19 -4.16 -8.72
C ALA A 397 -2.24 -4.32 -7.61
N THR A 398 -2.02 -3.64 -6.48
CA THR A 398 -3.04 -3.53 -5.44
C THR A 398 -4.08 -2.49 -5.86
N LEU A 399 -5.35 -2.73 -5.54
CA LEU A 399 -6.44 -1.78 -5.78
C LEU A 399 -6.22 -0.48 -5.03
N ALA A 400 -6.68 0.64 -5.60
CA ALA A 400 -6.64 1.96 -4.97
C ALA A 400 -8.06 2.53 -4.86
N PRO A 401 -8.65 2.64 -3.66
CA PRO A 401 -9.92 3.31 -3.45
C PRO A 401 -9.70 4.82 -3.28
N VAL A 402 -10.46 5.62 -4.01
CA VAL A 402 -10.38 7.09 -3.92
C VAL A 402 -11.76 7.66 -4.17
N ARG A 403 -12.24 8.55 -3.30
CA ARG A 403 -13.49 9.30 -3.52
C ARG A 403 -14.73 8.45 -3.93
N GLY A 404 -14.83 7.23 -3.41
CA GLY A 404 -15.95 6.31 -3.72
C GLY A 404 -15.75 5.45 -4.98
N GLU A 405 -14.64 5.66 -5.71
CA GLU A 405 -14.24 4.88 -6.88
C GLU A 405 -13.18 3.85 -6.49
N ILE A 406 -13.04 2.79 -7.29
CA ILE A 406 -11.92 1.84 -7.20
C ILE A 406 -11.12 1.89 -8.50
N PHE A 407 -9.81 2.02 -8.37
CA PHE A 407 -8.87 1.91 -9.48
C PHE A 407 -8.18 0.55 -9.47
N ALA A 408 -8.25 -0.14 -10.60
CA ALA A 408 -7.57 -1.41 -10.84
C ALA A 408 -6.61 -1.27 -12.03
N ARG A 409 -5.44 -1.90 -11.93
CA ARG A 409 -4.38 -1.81 -12.94
C ARG A 409 -3.98 -3.21 -13.40
N SER A 410 -4.21 -3.52 -14.67
CA SER A 410 -3.55 -4.65 -15.32
C SER A 410 -2.13 -4.25 -15.76
N LEU A 411 -1.37 -5.15 -16.40
CA LEU A 411 -0.04 -4.81 -16.89
C LEU A 411 -0.02 -3.59 -17.82
N SER A 412 -1.09 -3.37 -18.60
CA SER A 412 -1.12 -2.30 -19.61
C SER A 412 -2.39 -1.45 -19.63
N THR A 413 -3.43 -1.75 -18.84
CA THR A 413 -4.67 -0.95 -18.79
C THR A 413 -5.02 -0.51 -17.36
N LEU A 414 -5.40 0.76 -17.19
CA LEU A 414 -5.98 1.29 -15.95
C LEU A 414 -7.52 1.29 -16.07
N TYR A 415 -8.20 0.89 -15.01
CA TYR A 415 -9.65 0.79 -14.93
C TYR A 415 -10.16 1.68 -13.80
N CYS A 416 -11.25 2.43 -14.05
CA CYS A 416 -12.03 3.09 -13.02
C CYS A 416 -13.37 2.37 -12.84
N ILE A 417 -13.69 2.02 -11.60
CA ILE A 417 -14.91 1.32 -11.22
C ILE A 417 -15.73 2.27 -10.34
N ARG A 418 -17.00 2.46 -10.70
CA ARG A 418 -17.96 3.28 -9.97
C ARG A 418 -19.08 2.41 -9.38
N PRO A 419 -19.76 2.87 -8.31
CA PRO A 419 -20.93 2.21 -7.75
C PRO A 419 -22.04 1.87 -8.75
#